data_AF-A0A938T224-F1
#
_entry.id   AF-A0A938T224-F1
#
_cell.length_a   1.000
_cell.length_b   1.000
_cell.length_c   1.000
_cell.angle_alpha   90.00
_cell.angle_beta   90.00
_cell.angle_gamma   90.00
#
_symmetry.space_group_name_H-M   'P 1'
#
loop_
_entity.id
_entity.type
_entity.pdbx_description
1 polymer ?
#
loop_
_entity_poly.entity_id
_entity_poly.type
_entity_poly.pdbx_seq_one_letter_code
_entity_poly.pdbx_strand_id
1 'polypeptide(L)'
;MSSDSSNEAWRGIEKGWVSGQLAHAYLLKGSPQGAAKRFSDKMLRLVFHDHAQVQTRTHPDIQWLEPQSKSRQIGIDEIRDVIRQLSQTSFSGGWKASVILCADRMTEQAANALLKTLEEPAPHTLLILVTDEPQSLLPTISSRCQRITLADSDEDTFVQWK
;
A
#
# COMPACT_ATOMS: atom_id res chain seq x y z
N MET A 1 19.43 14.66 -1.72
CA MET A 1 18.27 14.95 -2.59
C MET A 1 17.19 13.87 -2.48
N SER A 2 17.54 12.58 -2.40
CA SER A 2 16.57 11.47 -2.24
C SER A 2 15.88 11.43 -0.86
N SER A 3 16.63 11.62 0.23
CA SER A 3 16.12 11.59 1.61
C SER A 3 15.12 12.71 1.95
N ASP A 4 15.13 13.82 1.23
CA ASP A 4 14.22 14.94 1.47
C ASP A 4 12.82 14.66 0.93
N SER A 5 12.72 13.99 -0.22
CA SER A 5 11.44 13.65 -0.87
C SER A 5 10.62 12.66 -0.04
N SER A 6 11.28 11.63 0.52
CA SER A 6 10.61 10.62 1.34
C SER A 6 10.15 11.20 2.70
N ASN A 7 10.91 12.12 3.28
CA ASN A 7 10.53 12.87 4.48
C ASN A 7 9.37 13.84 4.25
N GLU A 8 9.37 14.57 3.14
CA GLU A 8 8.25 15.45 2.76
C GLU A 8 6.96 14.64 2.55
N ALA A 9 7.05 13.52 1.83
CA ALA A 9 5.93 12.60 1.64
C ALA A 9 5.39 12.08 2.97
N TRP A 10 6.28 11.69 3.90
CA TRP A 10 5.89 11.24 5.24
C TRP A 10 5.16 12.31 6.04
N ARG A 11 5.66 13.56 6.05
CA ARG A 11 5.00 14.69 6.73
C ARG A 11 3.60 14.95 6.15
N GLY A 12 3.43 14.82 4.84
CA GLY A 12 2.13 14.92 4.18
C GLY A 12 1.15 13.86 4.66
N ILE A 13 1.61 12.61 4.80
CA ILE A 13 0.81 11.49 5.34
C ILE A 13 0.43 11.74 6.80
N GLU A 14 1.38 12.11 7.66
CA GLU A 14 1.11 12.39 9.07
C GLU A 14 0.07 13.51 9.23
N LYS A 15 0.23 14.60 8.48
CA LYS A 15 -0.73 15.69 8.49
C LYS A 15 -2.12 15.23 8.02
N GLY A 16 -2.19 14.45 6.94
CA GLY A 16 -3.45 13.91 6.43
C GLY A 16 -4.13 12.97 7.41
N TRP A 17 -3.35 12.13 8.12
CA TRP A 17 -3.87 11.29 9.20
C TRP A 17 -4.49 12.12 10.33
N VAL A 18 -3.74 13.10 10.84
CA VAL A 18 -4.20 13.98 11.94
C VAL A 18 -5.43 14.80 11.53
N SER A 19 -5.54 15.22 10.27
CA SER A 19 -6.69 15.99 9.77
C SER A 19 -7.88 15.14 9.31
N GLY A 20 -7.78 13.81 9.37
CA GLY A 20 -8.83 12.90 8.87
C GLY A 20 -8.97 12.88 7.34
N GLN A 21 -7.95 13.32 6.61
CA GLN A 21 -7.89 13.42 5.15
C GLN A 21 -6.82 12.51 4.55
N LEU A 22 -6.49 11.41 5.22
CA LEU A 22 -5.58 10.40 4.69
C LEU A 22 -6.16 9.84 3.38
N ALA A 23 -5.37 9.80 2.31
CA ALA A 23 -5.82 9.22 1.06
C ALA A 23 -6.09 7.72 1.24
N HIS A 24 -7.09 7.19 0.54
CA HIS A 24 -7.42 5.77 0.63
C HIS A 24 -6.47 4.89 -0.19
N ALA A 25 -5.73 5.46 -1.15
CA ALA A 25 -4.86 4.71 -2.05
C ALA A 25 -3.53 5.42 -2.32
N TYR A 26 -2.42 4.69 -2.15
CA TYR A 26 -1.07 5.15 -2.43
C TYR A 26 -0.36 4.25 -3.44
N LEU A 27 0.38 4.85 -4.37
CA LEU A 27 1.29 4.17 -5.28
C LEU A 27 2.73 4.53 -4.91
N LEU A 28 3.42 3.58 -4.29
CA LEU A 28 4.81 3.71 -3.90
C LEU A 28 5.70 3.19 -5.05
N LYS A 29 6.43 4.11 -5.67
CA LYS A 29 7.49 3.78 -6.61
C LYS A 29 8.77 3.49 -5.83
N GLY A 30 9.27 2.27 -5.90
CA GLY A 30 10.52 1.84 -5.26
C GLY A 30 10.56 0.33 -5.06
N SER A 31 11.71 -0.20 -4.62
CA SER A 31 11.93 -1.65 -4.47
C SER A 31 10.83 -2.32 -3.61
N PRO A 32 10.09 -3.31 -4.14
CA PRO A 32 9.11 -4.09 -3.39
C PRO A 32 9.71 -4.93 -2.24
N GLN A 33 11.04 -5.02 -2.15
CA GLN A 33 11.76 -5.71 -1.08
C GLN A 33 12.61 -4.75 -0.22
N GLY A 34 12.66 -3.47 -0.58
CA GLY A 34 13.51 -2.45 0.06
C GLY A 34 12.70 -1.30 0.67
N ALA A 35 13.08 -0.07 0.35
CA ALA A 35 12.55 1.15 0.95
C ALA A 35 11.01 1.25 0.87
N ALA A 36 10.41 0.88 -0.27
CA ALA A 36 8.96 0.98 -0.44
C ALA A 36 8.18 0.02 0.47
N LYS A 37 8.66 -1.21 0.65
CA LYS A 37 8.06 -2.18 1.58
C LYS A 37 8.15 -1.70 3.04
N ARG A 38 9.28 -1.12 3.43
CA ARG A 38 9.46 -0.52 4.78
C ARG A 38 8.57 0.70 4.98
N PHE A 39 8.42 1.52 3.95
CA PHE A 39 7.52 2.68 3.98
C PHE A 39 6.05 2.23 4.13
N SER A 40 5.64 1.15 3.46
CA SER A 40 4.32 0.53 3.69
C SER A 40 4.13 0.09 5.14
N ASP A 41 5.12 -0.60 5.73
CA ASP A 41 5.07 -0.99 7.16
C ASP A 41 4.91 0.23 8.08
N LYS A 42 5.65 1.31 7.80
CA LYS A 42 5.56 2.57 8.54
C LYS A 42 4.16 3.19 8.43
N MET A 43 3.58 3.23 7.23
CA MET A 43 2.20 3.71 7.01
C MET A 43 1.18 2.86 7.76
N LEU A 44 1.33 1.53 7.76
CA LEU A 44 0.46 0.65 8.52
C LEU A 44 0.56 0.92 10.02
N ARG A 45 1.76 1.11 10.57
CA ARG A 45 1.91 1.44 12.00
C ARG A 45 1.33 2.79 12.38
N LEU A 46 1.25 3.75 11.45
CA LEU A 46 0.57 5.02 11.72
C LEU A 46 -0.93 4.81 11.97
N VAL A 47 -1.54 3.89 11.23
CA VAL A 47 -2.99 3.67 11.20
C VAL A 47 -3.43 2.59 12.19
N PHE A 48 -2.58 1.59 12.45
CA PHE A 48 -2.88 0.44 13.31
C PHE A 48 -2.08 0.49 14.61
N HIS A 49 -2.80 0.44 15.74
CA HIS A 49 -2.21 0.48 17.07
C HIS A 49 -1.43 -0.78 17.46
N ASP A 50 -1.83 -1.96 16.95
CA ASP A 50 -1.12 -3.21 17.24
C ASP A 50 0.14 -3.35 16.38
N HIS A 51 1.19 -2.62 16.78
CA HIS A 51 2.46 -2.61 16.08
C HIS A 51 3.14 -3.99 16.03
N ALA A 52 2.86 -4.89 16.97
CA ALA A 52 3.45 -6.23 17.01
C ALA A 52 2.84 -7.13 15.91
N GLN A 53 1.51 -7.07 15.75
CA GLN A 53 0.83 -7.79 14.67
C GLN A 53 1.12 -7.19 13.30
N VAL A 54 1.29 -5.86 13.20
CA VAL A 54 1.74 -5.22 11.95
C VAL A 54 3.14 -5.71 11.57
N GLN A 55 4.09 -5.68 12.50
CA GLN A 55 5.47 -6.16 12.30
C GLN A 55 5.55 -7.60 11.81
N THR A 56 4.75 -8.47 12.43
CA THR A 56 4.74 -9.91 12.14
C THR A 56 3.79 -10.28 10.99
N ARG A 57 3.07 -9.30 10.41
CA ARG A 57 2.04 -9.47 9.37
C ARG A 57 0.94 -10.46 9.75
N THR A 58 0.52 -10.43 11.00
CA THR A 58 -0.53 -11.30 11.54
C THR A 58 -1.84 -10.56 11.82
N HIS A 59 -1.86 -9.24 11.61
CA HIS A 59 -3.05 -8.43 11.88
C HIS A 59 -4.23 -8.82 10.96
N PRO A 60 -5.42 -9.13 11.51
CA PRO A 60 -6.54 -9.68 10.73
C PRO A 60 -7.11 -8.69 9.70
N ASP A 61 -6.99 -7.39 9.97
CA ASP A 61 -7.47 -6.33 9.07
C ASP A 61 -6.40 -5.85 8.05
N ILE A 62 -5.25 -6.53 7.97
CA ILE A 62 -4.17 -6.19 7.03
C ILE A 62 -3.87 -7.39 6.12
N GLN A 63 -4.02 -7.22 4.81
CA GLN A 63 -3.62 -8.22 3.83
C GLN A 63 -2.38 -7.81 3.06
N TRP A 64 -1.36 -8.66 3.04
CA TRP A 64 -0.22 -8.52 2.15
C TRP A 64 -0.38 -9.46 0.97
N LEU A 65 -0.31 -8.92 -0.24
CA LEU A 65 -0.33 -9.68 -1.48
C LEU A 65 1.00 -9.50 -2.22
N GLU A 66 1.61 -10.61 -2.60
CA GLU A 66 2.82 -10.64 -3.43
C GLU A 66 2.70 -11.81 -4.40
N PRO A 67 3.30 -11.74 -5.61
CA PRO A 67 3.14 -12.80 -6.61
C PRO A 67 3.65 -14.15 -6.09
N GLN A 68 2.74 -15.12 -5.92
CA GLN A 68 3.08 -16.48 -5.45
C GLN A 68 3.31 -17.48 -6.60
N SER A 69 2.82 -17.15 -7.80
CA SER A 69 2.82 -18.04 -8.95
C SER A 69 4.20 -18.19 -9.58
N LYS A 70 4.45 -19.32 -10.27
CA LYS A 70 5.68 -19.52 -11.07
C LYS A 70 5.85 -18.46 -12.16
N SER A 71 4.74 -17.96 -12.71
CA SER A 71 4.73 -16.88 -13.70
C SER A 71 5.01 -15.51 -13.08
N ARG A 72 5.04 -15.40 -11.74
CA ARG A 72 5.17 -14.14 -10.99
C ARG A 72 4.12 -13.10 -11.38
N GLN A 73 2.94 -13.54 -11.80
CA GLN A 73 1.79 -12.70 -12.08
C GLN A 73 0.80 -12.74 -10.91
N ILE A 74 0.10 -11.63 -10.72
CA ILE A 74 -1.02 -11.50 -9.78
C ILE A 74 -2.31 -11.59 -10.59
N GLY A 75 -3.05 -12.67 -10.38
CA GLY A 75 -4.30 -12.98 -11.07
C GLY A 75 -5.51 -12.24 -10.51
N ILE A 76 -6.62 -12.32 -11.24
CA ILE A 76 -7.88 -11.68 -10.85
C ILE A 76 -8.43 -12.23 -9.53
N ASP A 77 -8.27 -13.52 -9.26
CA ASP A 77 -8.83 -14.13 -8.05
C ASP A 77 -8.09 -13.65 -6.79
N GLU A 78 -6.77 -13.48 -6.85
CA GLU A 78 -5.97 -12.88 -5.77
C GLU A 78 -6.43 -11.43 -5.47
N ILE A 79 -6.70 -10.64 -6.52
CA ILE A 79 -7.24 -9.27 -6.35
C ILE A 79 -8.67 -9.28 -5.83
N ARG A 80 -9.52 -10.23 -6.24
CA ARG A 80 -10.88 -10.37 -5.70
C ARG A 80 -10.86 -10.65 -4.19
N ASP A 81 -9.89 -11.40 -3.71
CA ASP A 81 -9.74 -11.64 -2.27
C ASP A 81 -9.33 -10.37 -1.53
N VAL A 82 -8.42 -9.56 -2.10
CA VAL A 82 -8.10 -8.22 -1.58
C VAL A 82 -9.35 -7.33 -1.51
N ILE A 83 -10.12 -7.24 -2.59
CA ILE A 83 -11.35 -6.44 -2.63
C ILE A 83 -12.36 -6.93 -1.58
N ARG A 84 -12.49 -8.25 -1.44
CA ARG A 84 -13.38 -8.86 -0.45
C ARG A 84 -12.97 -8.48 0.97
N GLN A 85 -11.68 -8.54 1.30
CA GLN A 85 -11.18 -8.17 2.62
C GLN A 85 -11.41 -6.68 2.92
N LEU A 86 -11.15 -5.80 1.95
CA LEU A 86 -11.37 -4.36 2.10
C LEU A 86 -12.85 -3.97 2.22
N SER A 87 -13.76 -4.74 1.59
CA SER A 87 -15.21 -4.48 1.66
C SER A 87 -15.87 -4.98 2.94
N GLN A 88 -15.22 -5.87 3.70
CA GLN A 88 -15.78 -6.40 4.95
C GLN A 88 -15.72 -5.38 6.09
N THR A 89 -16.45 -5.65 7.17
CA THR A 89 -16.31 -4.88 8.42
C THR A 89 -14.99 -5.28 9.08
N SER A 90 -14.28 -4.31 9.67
CA SER A 90 -13.02 -4.61 10.36
C SER A 90 -13.29 -5.43 11.62
N PHE A 91 -12.43 -6.41 11.87
CA PHE A 91 -12.46 -7.23 13.09
C PHE A 91 -12.17 -6.37 14.32
N SER A 92 -11.31 -5.37 14.17
CA SER A 92 -10.89 -4.47 15.26
C SER A 92 -11.75 -3.20 15.38
N GLY A 93 -12.79 -3.05 14.55
CA GLY A 93 -13.66 -1.85 14.52
C GLY A 93 -13.00 -0.58 13.97
N GLY A 94 -11.80 -0.68 13.40
CA GLY A 94 -11.02 0.43 12.85
C GLY A 94 -10.79 0.33 11.33
N TRP A 95 -9.57 0.67 10.91
CA TRP A 95 -9.16 0.65 9.51
C TRP A 95 -8.93 -0.77 8.98
N LYS A 96 -9.00 -0.89 7.65
CA LYS A 96 -8.55 -2.07 6.89
C LYS A 96 -7.48 -1.63 5.91
N ALA A 97 -6.51 -2.49 5.68
CA ALA A 97 -5.48 -2.19 4.71
C ALA A 97 -5.10 -3.39 3.86
N SER A 98 -4.67 -3.11 2.64
CA SER A 98 -4.02 -4.10 1.80
C SER A 98 -2.76 -3.52 1.17
N VAL A 99 -1.69 -4.29 1.17
CA VAL A 99 -0.42 -3.96 0.52
C VAL A 99 -0.20 -4.92 -0.64
N ILE A 100 -0.17 -4.42 -1.86
CA ILE A 100 0.09 -5.21 -3.07
C ILE A 100 1.53 -4.92 -3.51
N LEU A 101 2.42 -5.87 -3.27
CA LEU A 101 3.81 -5.84 -3.74
C LEU A 101 3.90 -6.27 -5.19
N CYS A 102 4.79 -5.62 -5.95
CA CYS A 102 4.95 -5.84 -7.40
C CYS A 102 3.64 -5.60 -8.17
N ALA A 103 2.98 -4.47 -7.92
CA ALA A 103 1.68 -4.14 -8.50
C ALA A 103 1.67 -4.12 -10.04
N ASP A 104 2.83 -3.87 -10.68
CA ASP A 104 3.05 -4.01 -12.13
C ASP A 104 2.82 -5.43 -12.66
N ARG A 105 2.80 -6.43 -11.77
CA ARG A 105 2.59 -7.85 -12.10
C ARG A 105 1.12 -8.27 -12.11
N MET A 106 0.20 -7.37 -11.80
CA MET A 106 -1.22 -7.63 -12.01
C MET A 106 -1.49 -7.90 -13.49
N THR A 107 -2.26 -8.96 -13.76
CA THR A 107 -2.84 -9.10 -15.09
C THR A 107 -3.79 -7.93 -15.36
N GLU A 108 -4.04 -7.63 -16.63
CA GLU A 108 -4.97 -6.54 -16.99
C GLU A 108 -6.36 -6.75 -16.37
N GLN A 109 -6.82 -8.00 -16.32
CA GLN A 109 -8.09 -8.39 -15.67
C GLN A 109 -8.07 -8.11 -14.17
N ALA A 110 -6.95 -8.40 -13.50
CA ALA A 110 -6.77 -8.15 -12.07
C ALA A 110 -6.75 -6.65 -11.77
N ALA A 111 -5.98 -5.86 -12.53
CA ALA A 111 -5.94 -4.41 -12.39
C ALA A 111 -7.33 -3.78 -12.64
N ASN A 112 -8.03 -4.18 -13.69
CA ASN A 112 -9.37 -3.66 -13.99
C ASN A 112 -10.40 -4.00 -12.90
N ALA A 113 -10.31 -5.18 -12.27
CA ALA A 113 -11.19 -5.54 -11.15
C ALA A 113 -11.01 -4.61 -9.94
N LEU A 114 -9.80 -4.09 -9.72
CA LEU A 114 -9.48 -3.19 -8.61
C LEU A 114 -10.05 -1.78 -8.78
N LEU A 115 -10.35 -1.36 -10.02
CA LEU A 115 -10.75 0.02 -10.32
C LEU A 115 -11.95 0.50 -9.50
N LYS A 116 -12.99 -0.33 -9.36
CA LYS A 116 -14.17 0.05 -8.57
C LYS A 116 -13.83 0.34 -7.11
N THR A 117 -12.91 -0.43 -6.52
CA THR A 117 -12.46 -0.23 -5.13
C THR A 117 -11.63 1.04 -4.98
N LEU A 118 -10.90 1.44 -6.02
CA LEU A 118 -10.16 2.70 -6.06
C LEU A 118 -11.07 3.93 -6.26
N GLU A 119 -12.19 3.78 -6.97
CA GLU A 119 -13.15 4.86 -7.21
C GLU A 119 -14.13 5.06 -6.05
N GLU A 120 -14.58 3.95 -5.46
CA GLU A 120 -15.59 3.90 -4.41
C GLU A 120 -15.04 3.13 -3.20
N PRO A 121 -14.02 3.66 -2.50
CA PRO A 121 -13.42 2.96 -1.36
C PRO A 121 -14.42 2.83 -0.20
N ALA A 122 -14.41 1.68 0.46
CA ALA A 122 -15.11 1.53 1.73
C ALA A 122 -14.49 2.47 2.79
N PRO A 123 -15.28 2.96 3.77
CA PRO A 123 -14.75 3.80 4.85
C PRO A 123 -13.58 3.14 5.57
N HIS A 124 -12.61 3.96 6.00
CA HIS A 124 -11.41 3.54 6.73
C HIS A 124 -10.62 2.45 6.00
N THR A 125 -10.40 2.63 4.69
CA THR A 125 -9.62 1.72 3.85
C THR A 125 -8.31 2.37 3.42
N LEU A 126 -7.21 1.63 3.53
CA LEU A 126 -5.88 2.01 3.05
C LEU A 126 -5.33 0.95 2.08
N LEU A 127 -5.28 1.28 0.81
CA LEU A 127 -4.68 0.45 -0.23
C LEU A 127 -3.30 0.99 -0.60
N ILE A 128 -2.27 0.15 -0.50
CA ILE A 128 -0.89 0.52 -0.82
C ILE A 128 -0.40 -0.37 -1.96
N LEU A 129 -0.13 0.24 -3.11
CA LEU A 129 0.46 -0.42 -4.27
C LEU A 129 1.95 -0.12 -4.30
N VAL A 130 2.78 -1.16 -4.45
CA VAL A 130 4.24 -1.03 -4.50
C VAL A 130 4.76 -1.59 -5.81
N THR A 131 5.57 -0.81 -6.53
CA THR A 131 6.20 -1.25 -7.78
C THR A 131 7.50 -0.47 -8.03
N ASP A 132 8.48 -1.14 -8.62
CA ASP A 132 9.68 -0.50 -9.18
C ASP A 132 9.48 -0.06 -10.63
N GLU A 133 8.46 -0.59 -11.32
CA GLU A 133 8.12 -0.30 -12.73
C GLU A 133 6.71 0.32 -12.87
N PRO A 134 6.48 1.55 -12.40
CA PRO A 134 5.16 2.19 -12.44
C PRO A 134 4.64 2.45 -13.86
N GLN A 135 5.52 2.43 -14.88
CA GLN A 135 5.14 2.60 -16.28
C GLN A 135 4.42 1.37 -16.85
N SER A 136 4.65 0.18 -16.25
CA SER A 136 3.95 -1.05 -16.62
C SER A 136 2.58 -1.19 -15.96
N LEU A 137 2.25 -0.33 -14.99
CA LEU A 137 0.94 -0.30 -14.35
C LEU A 137 -0.06 0.46 -15.23
N LEU A 138 -1.32 0.01 -15.25
CA LEU A 138 -2.36 0.70 -16.02
C LEU A 138 -2.49 2.17 -15.57
N PRO A 139 -2.53 3.14 -16.50
CA PRO A 139 -2.70 4.56 -16.16
C PRO A 139 -3.97 4.85 -15.35
N THR A 140 -5.02 4.05 -15.53
CA THR A 140 -6.29 4.14 -14.79
C THR A 140 -6.13 3.84 -13.30
N ILE A 141 -5.19 2.97 -12.93
CA ILE A 141 -4.84 2.70 -11.52
C ILE A 141 -4.02 3.86 -10.97
N SER A 142 -2.94 4.22 -11.67
CA SER A 142 -1.99 5.19 -11.15
C SER A 142 -2.55 6.61 -11.04
N SER A 143 -3.62 6.95 -11.77
CA SER A 143 -4.32 8.24 -11.67
C SER A 143 -5.24 8.36 -10.45
N ARG A 144 -5.62 7.24 -9.83
CA ARG A 144 -6.49 7.16 -8.64
C ARG A 144 -5.69 6.95 -7.34
N CYS A 145 -4.36 6.96 -7.42
CA CYS A 145 -3.47 6.78 -6.28
C CYS A 145 -2.63 8.04 -6.04
N GLN A 146 -2.40 8.39 -4.78
CA GLN A 146 -1.37 9.36 -4.44
C GLN A 146 0.02 8.73 -4.64
N ARG A 147 0.83 9.34 -5.51
CA ARG A 147 2.14 8.79 -5.89
C ARG A 147 3.23 9.26 -4.96
N ILE A 148 4.09 8.35 -4.53
CA ILE A 148 5.28 8.62 -3.72
C ILE A 148 6.46 7.90 -4.36
N THR A 149 7.56 8.61 -4.59
CA THR A 149 8.80 8.00 -5.09
C THR A 149 9.79 7.85 -3.94
N LEU A 150 10.30 6.64 -3.79
CA LEU A 150 11.24 6.24 -2.76
C LEU A 150 12.51 5.75 -3.46
N ALA A 151 13.64 6.30 -3.06
CA ALA A 151 14.95 5.88 -3.52
C ALA A 151 15.46 4.74 -2.64
N ASP A 152 16.33 3.89 -3.19
CA ASP A 152 16.99 2.87 -2.38
C ASP A 152 17.80 3.51 -1.25
N SER A 153 18.41 4.68 -1.44
CA SER A 153 19.13 5.41 -0.37
C SER A 153 18.26 5.86 0.81
N ASP A 154 16.94 5.72 0.73
CA ASP A 154 16.04 5.98 1.85
C ASP A 154 16.13 4.86 2.94
N GLU A 155 17.14 3.97 2.87
CA GLU A 155 17.38 2.88 3.84
C GLU A 155 17.59 3.36 5.27
N ASP A 156 18.27 4.49 5.50
CA ASP A 156 18.79 4.85 6.83
C ASP A 156 17.94 5.88 7.60
N THR A 157 16.97 6.53 6.96
CA THR A 157 16.26 7.65 7.62
C THR A 157 15.14 7.18 8.57
N PHE A 158 14.73 5.91 8.49
CA PHE A 158 13.50 5.42 9.13
C PHE A 158 13.70 4.54 10.36
N VAL A 159 14.94 4.35 10.82
CA VAL A 159 15.26 3.51 12.00
C VAL A 159 15.19 4.28 13.33
N GLN A 160 15.04 5.61 13.31
CA GLN A 160 14.91 6.38 14.55
C GLN A 160 13.46 6.74 14.87
N TRP A 161 12.74 5.81 15.47
CA TRP A 161 11.66 6.16 16.39
C TRP A 161 11.82 5.33 17.67
N LYS A 162 12.24 6.02 18.74
CA LYS A 162 12.19 5.54 20.12
C LYS A 162 10.96 6.15 20.77
#